data_AF-A0A381ZFT1-F1
#
_entry.id   AF-A0A381ZFT1-F1
#
_cell.length_a   1.000
_cell.length_b   1.000
_cell.length_c   1.000
_cell.angle_alpha   90.00
_cell.angle_beta   90.00
_cell.angle_gamma   90.00
#
_symmetry.space_group_name_H-M   'P 1'
#
loop_
_entity.id
_entity.type
_entity.pdbx_description
1 polymer ?
#
loop_
_entity_poly.entity_id
_entity_poly.type
_entity_poly.pdbx_seq_one_letter_code
_entity_poly.pdbx_strand_id
1 'polypeptide(L)'
;MDFLLPPGGNNGLGIHYPGTGGPSGSGMELQILDNKHPKYAKLVDSQYHGSLYKLKAAKRGHLKPAGEWNHQKVTIDGPSVIVELNGVVILDANLDEINKLKPKHKGAKRRSGHICFCGHGAPVKFKNITIKELPATKP
;
A
#
# COMPACT_ATOMS: atom_id res chain seq x y z
N MET A 1 7.22 7.48 5.73
CA MET A 1 8.15 7.46 4.59
C MET A 1 7.77 8.54 3.61
N ASP A 2 8.74 9.12 2.91
CA ASP A 2 8.45 10.05 1.82
C ASP A 2 8.68 9.37 0.47
N PHE A 3 7.82 9.67 -0.49
CA PHE A 3 7.97 9.18 -1.86
C PHE A 3 7.70 10.27 -2.89
N LEU A 4 8.32 10.15 -4.05
CA LEU A 4 8.12 11.02 -5.21
C LEU A 4 7.93 10.15 -6.45
N LEU A 5 6.80 10.37 -7.12
CA LEU A 5 6.42 9.69 -8.36
C LEU A 5 6.89 10.51 -9.57
N PRO A 6 7.52 9.88 -10.59
CA PRO A 6 7.59 10.48 -11.92
C PRO A 6 6.19 10.49 -12.56
N PRO A 7 5.96 11.24 -13.65
CA PRO A 7 4.72 11.15 -14.42
C PRO A 7 4.42 9.70 -14.81
N GLY A 8 3.24 9.22 -14.46
CA GLY A 8 2.85 7.83 -14.69
C GLY A 8 3.61 6.80 -13.84
N GLY A 9 4.26 7.21 -12.75
CA GLY A 9 4.97 6.27 -11.89
C GLY A 9 4.06 5.18 -11.33
N ASN A 10 4.60 3.96 -11.21
CA ASN A 10 3.96 2.82 -10.57
C ASN A 10 4.99 2.07 -9.72
N ASN A 11 4.64 1.79 -8.49
CA ASN A 11 5.36 0.97 -7.53
C ASN A 11 4.35 0.49 -6.47
N GLY A 12 4.82 -0.20 -5.44
CA GLY A 12 4.00 -0.60 -4.31
C GLY A 12 4.83 -0.76 -3.06
N LEU A 13 4.18 -0.59 -1.91
CA LEU A 13 4.70 -1.00 -0.62
C LEU A 13 4.13 -2.36 -0.28
N GLY A 14 4.96 -3.40 -0.38
CA GLY A 14 4.62 -4.75 0.03
C GLY A 14 4.58 -4.86 1.55
N ILE A 15 3.53 -5.50 2.07
CA ILE A 15 3.33 -5.77 3.50
C ILE A 15 3.07 -7.26 3.70
N HIS A 16 3.56 -7.80 4.83
CA HIS A 16 3.49 -9.24 5.15
C HIS A 16 4.02 -10.15 4.03
N TYR A 17 5.02 -9.69 3.28
CA TYR A 17 5.59 -10.44 2.17
C TYR A 17 6.42 -11.63 2.69
N PRO A 18 6.17 -12.87 2.23
CA PRO A 18 6.92 -14.04 2.72
C PRO A 18 8.33 -14.19 2.12
N GLY A 19 8.82 -13.23 1.34
CA GLY A 19 10.13 -13.33 0.67
C GLY A 19 10.13 -14.16 -0.62
N THR A 20 9.01 -14.82 -0.94
CA THR A 20 8.86 -15.62 -2.16
C THR A 20 7.53 -15.33 -2.87
N GLY A 21 7.53 -15.50 -4.20
CA GLY A 21 6.38 -15.16 -5.06
C GLY A 21 6.18 -13.66 -5.24
N GLY A 22 5.05 -13.27 -5.86
CA GLY A 22 4.73 -11.86 -6.10
C GLY A 22 4.23 -11.14 -4.83
N PRO A 23 4.81 -9.98 -4.45
CA PRO A 23 4.46 -9.28 -3.21
C PRO A 23 2.97 -9.02 -3.00
N SER A 24 2.24 -8.68 -4.06
CA SER A 24 0.82 -8.37 -3.97
C SER A 24 -0.09 -9.58 -3.79
N GLY A 25 0.35 -10.77 -4.17
CA GLY A 25 -0.45 -12.00 -4.04
C GLY A 25 -0.04 -12.88 -2.86
N SER A 26 1.27 -13.07 -2.66
CA SER A 26 1.81 -13.89 -1.56
C SER A 26 1.89 -13.11 -0.24
N GLY A 27 2.18 -11.80 -0.30
CA GLY A 27 1.88 -10.82 0.73
C GLY A 27 0.70 -9.95 0.30
N MET A 28 0.72 -8.67 0.64
CA MET A 28 -0.22 -7.67 0.11
C MET A 28 0.54 -6.44 -0.35
N GLU A 29 -0.10 -5.62 -1.19
CA GLU A 29 0.50 -4.40 -1.73
C GLU A 29 -0.37 -3.19 -1.39
N LEU A 30 0.24 -2.16 -0.82
CA LEU A 30 -0.31 -0.81 -0.74
C LEU A 30 0.18 -0.03 -1.95
N GLN A 31 -0.74 0.42 -2.79
CA GLN A 31 -0.42 0.96 -4.10
C GLN A 31 0.35 2.30 -4.04
N ILE A 32 1.39 2.46 -4.85
CA ILE A 32 2.11 3.73 -5.05
C ILE A 32 2.06 4.11 -6.53
N LEU A 33 1.08 4.94 -6.90
CA LEU A 33 0.70 5.15 -8.29
C LEU A 33 0.37 6.62 -8.59
N ASP A 34 0.79 7.12 -9.76
CA ASP A 34 0.32 8.41 -10.27
C ASP A 34 -1.12 8.29 -10.79
N ASN A 35 -2.09 8.44 -9.89
CA ASN A 35 -3.52 8.25 -10.18
C ASN A 35 -4.06 9.08 -11.34
N LYS A 36 -3.46 10.23 -11.64
CA LYS A 36 -3.99 11.20 -12.62
C LYS A 36 -3.47 10.94 -14.03
N HIS A 37 -2.49 10.05 -14.19
CA HIS A 37 -1.93 9.79 -15.51
C HIS A 37 -2.97 9.10 -16.43
N PRO A 38 -3.16 9.56 -17.68
CA PRO A 38 -4.19 9.01 -18.59
C PRO A 38 -4.14 7.49 -18.78
N LYS A 39 -2.95 6.89 -18.72
CA LYS A 39 -2.76 5.43 -18.80
C LYS A 39 -3.51 4.63 -17.73
N TYR A 40 -3.87 5.25 -16.61
CA TYR A 40 -4.57 4.63 -15.48
C TYR A 40 -6.04 5.05 -15.40
N ALA A 41 -6.59 5.68 -16.43
CA ALA A 41 -7.97 6.19 -16.44
C ALA A 41 -9.06 5.09 -16.31
N LYS A 42 -8.72 3.83 -16.58
CA LYS A 42 -9.66 2.69 -16.59
C LYS A 42 -9.43 1.69 -15.45
N LEU A 43 -8.62 2.04 -14.45
CA LEU A 43 -8.42 1.17 -13.29
C LEU A 43 -9.66 1.16 -12.40
N VAL A 44 -9.89 0.06 -11.70
CA VAL A 44 -10.92 0.03 -10.64
C VAL A 44 -10.40 0.71 -9.38
N ASP A 45 -11.31 1.18 -8.53
CA ASP A 45 -10.97 2.03 -7.38
C ASP A 45 -9.88 1.45 -6.46
N SER A 46 -9.91 0.13 -6.22
CA SER A 46 -8.93 -0.57 -5.38
C SER A 46 -7.55 -0.77 -6.02
N GLN A 47 -7.33 -0.25 -7.23
CA GLN A 47 -6.03 -0.28 -7.91
C GLN A 47 -5.32 1.08 -7.88
N TYR A 48 -5.94 2.14 -7.38
CA TYR A 48 -5.33 3.46 -7.24
C TYR A 48 -4.51 3.61 -5.95
N HIS A 49 -3.64 4.61 -5.91
CA HIS A 49 -2.71 4.90 -4.81
C HIS A 49 -3.37 4.83 -3.43
N GLY A 50 -2.62 4.27 -2.48
CA GLY A 50 -3.01 4.10 -1.09
C GLY A 50 -3.96 2.93 -0.85
N SER A 51 -4.59 2.38 -1.90
CA SER A 51 -5.45 1.22 -1.79
C SER A 51 -4.66 -0.03 -1.43
N LEU A 52 -5.30 -0.94 -0.71
CA LEU A 52 -4.84 -2.31 -0.63
C LEU A 52 -5.19 -2.99 -1.96
N TYR A 53 -4.19 -3.22 -2.79
CA TYR A 53 -4.35 -3.50 -4.22
C TYR A 53 -5.35 -4.65 -4.48
N LYS A 54 -6.41 -4.36 -5.24
CA LYS A 54 -7.53 -5.29 -5.56
C LYS A 54 -8.34 -5.81 -4.35
N LEU A 55 -8.05 -5.35 -3.13
CA LEU A 55 -8.67 -5.81 -1.89
C LEU A 55 -9.57 -4.75 -1.25
N LYS A 56 -9.08 -3.51 -1.07
CA LYS A 56 -9.86 -2.40 -0.49
C LYS A 56 -9.40 -1.07 -1.07
N ALA A 57 -10.36 -0.25 -1.53
CA ALA A 57 -10.09 1.06 -2.10
C ALA A 57 -9.78 2.10 -1.02
N ALA A 58 -8.82 2.97 -1.30
CA ALA A 58 -8.51 4.15 -0.50
C ALA A 58 -9.22 5.41 -1.01
N LYS A 59 -9.40 6.39 -0.12
CA LYS A 59 -9.89 7.73 -0.44
C LYS A 59 -8.90 8.45 -1.35
N ARG A 60 -9.36 8.87 -2.53
CA ARG A 60 -8.56 9.64 -3.49
C ARG A 60 -8.55 11.15 -3.16
N GLY A 61 -7.70 11.90 -3.84
CA GLY A 61 -7.68 13.38 -3.79
C GLY A 61 -6.59 13.99 -2.90
N HIS A 62 -5.85 13.19 -2.14
CA HIS A 62 -4.81 13.67 -1.21
C HIS A 62 -3.38 13.49 -1.74
N LEU A 63 -3.23 12.83 -2.90
CA LEU A 63 -1.96 12.66 -3.58
C LEU A 63 -1.59 13.94 -4.33
N LYS A 64 -0.39 14.46 -4.06
CA LYS A 64 0.17 15.60 -4.78
C LYS A 64 0.51 15.24 -6.23
N PRO A 65 0.62 16.23 -7.14
CA PRO A 65 1.06 15.99 -8.51
C PRO A 65 2.38 15.21 -8.61
N ALA A 66 2.58 14.53 -9.73
CA ALA A 66 3.86 13.89 -10.04
C ALA A 66 5.00 14.92 -10.02
N GLY A 67 6.16 14.53 -9.50
CA GLY A 67 7.29 15.41 -9.24
C GLY A 67 7.33 16.03 -7.84
N GLU A 68 6.26 15.90 -7.05
CA GLU A 68 6.22 16.39 -5.67
C GLU A 68 6.38 15.27 -4.63
N TRP A 69 7.00 15.63 -3.49
CA TRP A 69 7.14 14.73 -2.35
C TRP A 69 5.83 14.59 -1.58
N ASN A 70 5.41 13.35 -1.42
CA ASN A 70 4.30 12.94 -0.57
C ASN A 70 4.84 12.25 0.69
N HIS A 71 4.19 12.46 1.83
CA HIS A 71 4.47 11.74 3.06
C HIS A 71 3.39 10.67 3.27
N GLN A 72 3.81 9.41 3.43
CA GLN A 72 2.92 8.29 3.75
C GLN A 72 3.34 7.63 5.06
N LYS A 73 2.37 7.43 5.95
CA LYS A 73 2.52 6.62 7.16
C LYS A 73 1.59 5.42 7.04
N VAL A 74 2.14 4.24 7.30
CA VAL A 74 1.38 2.99 7.34
C VAL A 74 1.48 2.43 8.74
N THR A 75 0.33 2.14 9.34
CA THR A 75 0.26 1.47 10.64
C THR A 75 -0.38 0.12 10.42
N ILE A 76 0.28 -0.94 10.90
CA ILE A 76 -0.23 -2.29 10.87
C ILE A 76 -0.20 -2.81 12.30
N ASP A 77 -1.38 -3.10 12.85
CA ASP A 77 -1.54 -3.60 14.22
C ASP A 77 -2.57 -4.74 14.21
N GLY A 78 -2.09 -5.97 14.41
CA GLY A 78 -2.89 -7.18 14.24
C GLY A 78 -3.55 -7.22 12.84
N PRO A 79 -4.90 -7.27 12.74
CA PRO A 79 -5.60 -7.23 11.47
C PRO A 79 -5.84 -5.82 10.92
N SER A 80 -5.56 -4.76 11.69
CA SER A 80 -5.79 -3.37 11.25
C SER A 80 -4.65 -2.91 10.34
N VAL A 81 -5.03 -2.30 9.21
CA VAL A 81 -4.10 -1.64 8.28
C VAL A 81 -4.63 -0.24 8.00
N ILE A 82 -3.89 0.77 8.46
CA ILE A 82 -4.20 2.19 8.26
C ILE A 82 -3.14 2.81 7.36
N VAL A 83 -3.59 3.54 6.33
CA VAL A 83 -2.72 4.37 5.48
C VAL A 83 -3.12 5.82 5.65
N GLU A 84 -2.16 6.63 6.06
CA GLU A 84 -2.24 8.09 6.07
C GLU A 84 -1.36 8.64 4.95
N LEU A 85 -1.89 9.59 4.19
CA LEU A 85 -1.19 10.32 3.14
C LEU A 85 -1.33 11.81 3.36
N ASN A 86 -0.19 12.50 3.47
CA ASN A 86 -0.12 13.95 3.67
C ASN A 86 -1.02 14.45 4.82
N GLY A 87 -1.04 13.73 5.95
CA GLY A 87 -1.84 14.09 7.13
C GLY A 87 -3.29 13.61 7.12
N VAL A 88 -3.73 12.88 6.09
CA VAL A 88 -5.11 12.40 5.97
C VAL A 88 -5.15 10.87 5.92
N VAL A 89 -5.95 10.25 6.78
CA VAL A 89 -6.26 8.81 6.69
C VAL A 89 -7.04 8.55 5.41
N ILE A 90 -6.44 7.78 4.50
CA ILE A 90 -7.03 7.43 3.20
C ILE A 90 -7.45 5.97 3.12
N LEU A 91 -6.89 5.09 3.94
CA LEU A 91 -7.31 3.69 4.06
C LEU A 91 -7.42 3.32 5.52
N ASP A 92 -8.52 2.69 5.87
CA ASP A 92 -8.71 1.95 7.12
C ASP A 92 -9.26 0.59 6.74
N ALA A 93 -8.50 -0.47 6.94
CA ALA A 93 -8.79 -1.82 6.48
C ALA A 93 -8.65 -2.83 7.62
N ASN A 94 -9.54 -3.83 7.64
CA ASN A 94 -9.42 -4.99 8.51
C ASN A 94 -9.15 -6.24 7.68
N LEU A 95 -8.02 -6.90 7.93
CA LEU A 95 -7.57 -8.07 7.17
C LEU A 95 -8.42 -9.32 7.42
N ASP A 96 -9.08 -9.45 8.58
CA ASP A 96 -9.99 -10.57 8.84
C ASP A 96 -11.26 -10.46 7.98
N GLU A 97 -11.82 -9.26 7.86
CA GLU A 97 -12.94 -8.97 6.96
C GLU A 97 -12.55 -9.23 5.50
N ILE A 98 -11.39 -8.74 5.09
CA ILE A 98 -10.88 -8.96 3.73
C ILE A 98 -10.66 -10.44 3.45
N ASN A 99 -10.14 -11.21 4.40
CA ASN A 99 -9.98 -12.65 4.25
C ASN A 99 -11.32 -13.38 4.09
N LYS A 100 -12.38 -12.93 4.77
CA LYS A 100 -13.75 -13.46 4.57
C LYS A 100 -14.28 -13.16 3.16
N LEU A 101 -14.07 -11.93 2.66
CA LEU A 101 -14.54 -11.51 1.33
C LEU A 101 -13.69 -12.09 0.18
N LYS A 102 -12.40 -12.33 0.41
CA LYS A 102 -11.41 -12.78 -0.57
C LYS A 102 -10.60 -13.98 -0.06
N PRO A 103 -11.24 -15.12 0.25
CA PRO A 103 -10.60 -16.25 0.93
C PRO A 103 -9.50 -16.96 0.12
N LYS A 104 -9.43 -16.69 -1.20
CA LYS A 104 -8.38 -17.20 -2.09
C LYS A 104 -7.09 -16.35 -2.05
N HIS A 105 -7.12 -15.15 -1.47
CA HIS A 105 -5.94 -14.28 -1.40
C HIS A 105 -4.97 -14.78 -0.33
N LYS A 106 -3.76 -15.21 -0.74
CA LYS A 106 -2.79 -15.82 0.19
C LYS A 106 -2.28 -14.80 1.22
N GLY A 107 -2.00 -13.57 0.80
CA GLY A 107 -1.52 -12.53 1.69
C GLY A 107 -2.49 -12.06 2.77
N ALA A 108 -3.80 -12.07 2.52
CA ALA A 108 -4.80 -11.56 3.47
C ALA A 108 -4.88 -12.42 4.74
N LYS A 109 -4.35 -13.64 4.68
CA LYS A 109 -4.25 -14.60 5.79
C LYS A 109 -3.02 -14.36 6.67
N ARG A 110 -2.10 -13.49 6.26
CA ARG A 110 -0.82 -13.27 6.96
C ARG A 110 -0.95 -12.11 7.93
N ARG A 111 -0.26 -12.20 9.06
CA ARG A 111 -0.13 -11.13 10.06
C ARG A 111 1.34 -10.72 10.29
N SER A 112 2.26 -11.35 9.56
CA SER A 112 3.70 -11.10 9.65
C SER A 112 4.39 -11.39 8.32
N GLY A 113 5.58 -10.83 8.15
CA GLY A 113 6.42 -10.96 6.97
C GLY A 113 7.24 -9.71 6.74
N HIS A 114 7.92 -9.65 5.59
CA HIS A 114 8.75 -8.53 5.22
C HIS A 114 7.94 -7.34 4.71
N ILE A 115 8.56 -6.17 4.82
CA ILE A 115 8.21 -4.96 4.08
C ILE A 115 9.12 -4.90 2.87
N CYS A 116 8.59 -4.58 1.69
CA CYS A 116 9.39 -4.41 0.48
C CYS A 116 8.83 -3.32 -0.43
N PHE A 117 9.64 -2.85 -1.38
CA PHE A 117 9.16 -2.07 -2.51
C PHE A 117 8.97 -3.00 -3.71
N CYS A 118 7.81 -2.94 -4.37
CA CYS A 118 7.45 -3.89 -5.41
C CYS A 118 8.21 -3.69 -6.73
N GLY A 119 8.63 -2.46 -7.03
CA GLY A 119 9.57 -2.17 -8.12
C GLY A 119 9.02 -2.38 -9.53
N HIS A 120 7.92 -1.71 -9.91
CA HIS A 120 7.26 -1.86 -11.23
C HIS A 120 7.95 -1.06 -12.37
N GLY A 121 9.27 -0.95 -12.36
CA GLY A 121 10.09 -0.38 -13.44
C GLY A 121 10.10 1.15 -13.59
N ALA A 122 9.26 1.89 -12.85
CA ALA A 122 9.30 3.36 -12.85
C ALA A 122 10.33 3.90 -11.82
N PRO A 123 11.02 5.03 -12.09
CA PRO A 123 12.01 5.62 -11.19
C PRO A 123 11.36 6.38 -10.01
N VAL A 124 10.62 5.66 -9.17
CA VAL A 124 10.03 6.20 -7.93
C VAL A 124 11.14 6.42 -6.90
N LYS A 125 11.19 7.61 -6.32
CA LYS A 125 12.20 7.98 -5.32
C LYS A 125 11.61 7.85 -3.93
N PHE A 126 12.40 7.35 -2.98
CA PHE A 126 12.02 7.23 -1.58
C PHE A 126 13.08 7.88 -0.68
N LYS A 127 12.65 8.47 0.43
CA LYS A 127 13.53 8.97 1.50
C LYS A 127 12.80 8.94 2.85
N ASN A 128 13.52 9.23 3.93
CA ASN A 128 12.94 9.31 5.28
C ASN A 128 12.15 8.05 5.64
N ILE A 129 12.71 6.88 5.35
CA ILE A 129 12.11 5.59 5.63
C ILE A 129 12.50 5.22 7.05
N THR A 130 11.51 5.14 7.94
CA THR A 130 11.67 4.77 9.34
C THR A 130 10.65 3.68 9.67
N ILE A 131 11.04 2.73 10.49
CA ILE A 131 10.17 1.68 11.00
C ILE A 131 10.14 1.81 12.52
N LYS A 132 8.93 1.74 13.09
CA LYS A 132 8.71 1.63 14.53
C LYS A 132 7.93 0.35 14.77
N GLU A 133 8.50 -0.56 15.52
CA GLU A 133 7.78 -1.73 16.01
C GLU A 133 6.74 -1.29 17.03
N LEU A 134 5.52 -1.82 16.90
CA LEU A 134 4.45 -1.59 17.86
C LEU A 134 4.59 -2.60 19.01
N PRO A 135 4.15 -2.25 20.23
CA PRO A 135 4.08 -3.21 21.32
C PRO A 135 3.31 -4.45 20.90
N ALA A 136 3.74 -5.62 21.36
CA ALA A 136 2.97 -6.83 21.14
C ALA A 136 1.55 -6.64 21.70
N THR A 137 0.54 -6.76 20.85
CA THR A 137 -0.84 -6.91 21.29
C THR A 137 -0.91 -8.24 22.04
N LYS A 138 -1.04 -8.17 23.38
CA LYS A 138 -1.22 -9.37 24.20
C LYS A 138 -2.46 -10.13 23.69
N PRO A 139 -2.39 -11.46 23.56
CA PRO A 139 -3.52 -12.27 23.12
C PRO A 139 -4.73 -12.14 24.06
#